data_AF-E9HVR9-F1
#
_entry.id   AF-E9HVR9-F1
#
_cell.length_a   1.000
_cell.length_b   1.000
_cell.length_c   1.000
_cell.angle_alpha   90.00
_cell.angle_beta   90.00
_cell.angle_gamma   90.00
#
_symmetry.space_group_name_H-M   'P 1'
#
loop_
_entity.id
_entity.type
_entity.pdbx_description
1 polymer ?
#
loop_
_entity_poly.entity_id
_entity_poly.type
_entity_poly.pdbx_seq_one_letter_code
_entity_poly.pdbx_strand_id
1 'polypeptide(L)'
;ILYWNSFFGKKNFAFGFGQQPFVNAKCPTATCYVTDDRSLFNRSDVVIFSIQGMNLTDLPTHRFPHQRFVFYEMESPATTDYRPLLHNQTRFGFFNWTMTYRLDSDIVNRDPYGIVLPTQNSTSYPKLRRGNNAAALHDLKNKDELVNISSKKKLVAWFVSHCVTSNRREDYVRELSKYIQVDIYGKCGNLTCSNRNHCKEMIRRDYKFYIAFENSLCTDYVTEKLAIGLIYDAVPIVMGSVDYTKFAPPHSFIDVNDFPSPKQLARYLLLLSETDALYMRYFDWKRDFTVHLNLKLSWCRLCQLAHDSQVISSTTYKDILEWWVSN
;
A
#
# COMPACT_ATOMS: atom_id res chain seq x y z
N ILE A 1 -18.29 7.41 -12.97
CA ILE A 1 -16.99 6.71 -13.00
C ILE A 1 -17.22 5.33 -13.61
N LEU A 2 -16.59 5.04 -14.75
CA LEU A 2 -16.68 3.77 -15.45
C LEU A 2 -15.42 2.94 -15.19
N TYR A 3 -15.60 1.70 -14.77
CA TYR A 3 -14.56 0.68 -14.77
C TYR A 3 -14.52 0.03 -16.16
N TRP A 4 -13.45 0.30 -16.92
CA TRP A 4 -13.37 -0.20 -18.29
C TRP A 4 -13.18 -1.72 -18.33
N ASN A 5 -12.30 -2.24 -17.48
CA ASN A 5 -11.93 -3.65 -17.37
C ASN A 5 -11.87 -4.08 -15.90
N SER A 6 -11.51 -5.33 -15.61
CA SER A 6 -11.43 -5.82 -14.22
C SER A 6 -10.04 -5.63 -13.60
N PHE A 7 -9.99 -5.46 -12.28
CA PHE A 7 -8.76 -5.44 -11.50
C PHE A 7 -8.60 -6.77 -10.75
N PHE A 8 -7.59 -7.57 -11.10
CA PHE A 8 -7.42 -8.95 -10.60
C PHE A 8 -8.70 -9.80 -10.71
N GLY A 9 -9.40 -9.72 -11.85
CA GLY A 9 -10.67 -10.42 -12.08
C GLY A 9 -11.88 -9.83 -11.32
N LYS A 10 -11.68 -8.82 -10.47
CA LYS A 10 -12.76 -8.12 -9.76
C LYS A 10 -13.28 -6.96 -10.60
N LYS A 11 -14.50 -7.09 -11.10
CA LYS A 11 -15.17 -6.03 -11.86
C LYS A 11 -15.42 -4.76 -11.04
N ASN A 12 -15.52 -4.88 -9.71
CA ASN A 12 -15.84 -3.77 -8.81
C ASN A 12 -14.62 -3.12 -8.13
N PHE A 13 -13.40 -3.48 -8.52
CA PHE A 13 -12.13 -2.94 -7.98
C PHE A 13 -11.99 -3.07 -6.45
N ALA A 14 -12.75 -3.96 -5.80
CA ALA A 14 -12.87 -4.03 -4.34
C ALA A 14 -13.30 -2.72 -3.65
N PHE A 15 -13.89 -1.80 -4.40
CA PHE A 15 -14.53 -0.59 -3.90
C PHE A 15 -16.06 -0.74 -3.93
N GLY A 16 -16.62 -1.23 -5.04
CA GLY A 16 -18.05 -1.49 -5.21
C GLY A 16 -18.64 -0.79 -6.44
N PHE A 17 -19.96 -0.93 -6.60
CA PHE A 17 -20.73 -0.26 -7.66
C PHE A 17 -21.73 0.74 -7.05
N GLY A 18 -22.21 1.66 -7.88
CA GLY A 18 -23.17 2.69 -7.52
C GLY A 18 -22.56 3.81 -6.67
N GLN A 19 -23.42 4.52 -5.95
CA GLN A 19 -23.06 5.63 -5.07
C GLN A 19 -22.71 5.17 -3.64
N GLN A 20 -23.31 4.06 -3.20
CA GLN A 20 -23.22 3.58 -1.82
C GLN A 20 -21.78 3.41 -1.29
N PRO A 21 -20.79 2.94 -2.07
CA PRO A 21 -19.40 2.88 -1.61
C PRO A 21 -18.84 4.21 -1.09
N PHE A 22 -19.18 5.34 -1.73
CA PHE A 22 -18.73 6.67 -1.30
C PHE A 22 -19.43 7.13 -0.02
N VAL A 23 -20.72 6.81 0.11
CA VAL A 23 -21.51 7.09 1.32
C VAL A 23 -20.95 6.29 2.51
N ASN A 24 -20.71 4.99 2.31
CA ASN A 24 -20.13 4.11 3.33
C ASN A 24 -18.72 4.55 3.75
N ALA A 25 -17.94 5.06 2.80
CA ALA A 25 -16.61 5.63 3.04
C ALA A 25 -16.66 7.02 3.71
N LYS A 26 -17.85 7.58 3.95
CA LYS A 26 -18.04 8.94 4.49
C LYS A 26 -17.26 10.00 3.68
N CYS A 27 -17.25 9.87 2.35
CA CYS A 27 -16.56 10.84 1.50
C CYS A 27 -17.19 12.24 1.62
N PRO A 28 -16.39 13.33 1.64
CA PRO A 28 -16.92 14.70 1.63
C PRO A 28 -17.81 14.97 0.40
N THR A 29 -17.41 14.44 -0.75
CA THR A 29 -18.20 14.41 -1.98
C THR A 29 -18.63 12.96 -2.23
N ALA A 30 -19.90 12.66 -1.99
CA ALA A 30 -20.46 11.31 -2.13
C ALA A 30 -21.45 11.19 -3.30
N THR A 31 -21.40 12.11 -4.27
CA THR A 31 -22.31 12.18 -5.44
C THR A 31 -21.86 11.32 -6.62
N CYS A 32 -20.64 10.78 -6.60
CA CYS A 32 -20.16 9.93 -7.70
C CYS A 32 -20.92 8.61 -7.77
N TYR A 33 -21.13 8.15 -9.00
CA TYR A 33 -21.69 6.84 -9.30
C TYR A 33 -20.66 5.99 -10.05
N VAL A 34 -20.46 4.75 -9.60
CA VAL A 34 -19.53 3.78 -10.20
C VAL A 34 -20.29 2.70 -10.97
N THR A 35 -19.82 2.35 -12.16
CA THR A 35 -20.43 1.31 -13.02
C THR A 35 -19.36 0.58 -13.84
N ASP A 36 -19.65 -0.65 -14.28
CA ASP A 36 -18.92 -1.35 -15.36
C ASP A 36 -19.76 -1.45 -16.65
N ASP A 37 -20.95 -0.82 -16.68
CA ASP A 37 -21.79 -0.74 -17.87
C ASP A 37 -21.19 0.22 -18.90
N ARG A 38 -20.60 -0.35 -19.94
CA ARG A 38 -19.95 0.38 -21.03
C ARG A 38 -20.92 1.18 -21.91
N SER A 39 -22.23 0.91 -21.85
CA SER A 39 -23.21 1.75 -22.54
C SER A 39 -23.24 3.19 -22.01
N LEU A 40 -22.75 3.39 -20.78
CA LEU A 40 -22.65 4.70 -20.12
C LEU A 40 -21.31 5.40 -20.36
N PHE A 41 -20.47 4.91 -21.29
CA PHE A 41 -19.17 5.49 -21.60
C PHE A 41 -19.26 7.00 -21.89
N ASN A 42 -20.16 7.41 -22.79
CA ASN A 42 -20.33 8.82 -23.18
C ASN A 42 -20.77 9.74 -22.02
N ARG A 43 -21.44 9.20 -21.01
CA ARG A 43 -21.89 9.94 -19.81
C ARG A 43 -20.93 9.85 -18.64
N SER A 44 -19.86 9.08 -18.76
CA SER A 44 -18.92 8.86 -17.64
C SER A 44 -17.78 9.86 -17.69
N ASP A 45 -17.65 10.71 -16.67
CA ASP A 45 -16.58 11.73 -16.59
C ASP A 45 -15.19 11.14 -16.35
N VAL A 46 -15.13 9.96 -15.72
CA VAL A 46 -13.89 9.26 -15.40
C VAL A 46 -14.00 7.82 -15.88
N VAL A 47 -12.96 7.34 -16.55
CA VAL A 47 -12.82 5.96 -17.01
C VAL A 47 -11.53 5.38 -16.47
N ILE A 48 -11.62 4.30 -15.68
CA ILE A 48 -10.48 3.68 -15.02
C ILE A 48 -10.07 2.42 -15.78
N PHE A 49 -8.77 2.29 -16.02
CA PHE A 49 -8.14 1.14 -16.64
C PHE A 49 -7.18 0.48 -15.66
N SER A 50 -7.50 -0.76 -15.29
CA SER A 50 -6.55 -1.65 -14.61
C SER A 50 -5.51 -2.13 -15.62
N ILE A 51 -4.23 -1.88 -15.37
CA ILE A 51 -3.18 -2.18 -16.35
C ILE A 51 -2.99 -3.69 -16.53
N GLN A 52 -2.98 -4.45 -15.44
CA GLN A 52 -2.92 -5.91 -15.49
C GLN A 52 -4.06 -6.57 -16.30
N GLY A 53 -5.22 -5.92 -16.40
CA GLY A 53 -6.37 -6.44 -17.13
C GLY A 53 -6.56 -5.80 -18.52
N MET A 54 -5.63 -4.96 -18.97
CA MET A 54 -5.82 -4.14 -20.17
C MET A 54 -5.63 -4.98 -21.43
N ASN A 55 -6.59 -4.90 -22.34
CA ASN A 55 -6.56 -5.59 -23.62
C ASN A 55 -6.55 -4.57 -24.76
N LEU A 56 -5.53 -4.63 -25.63
CA LEU A 56 -5.35 -3.69 -26.73
C LEU A 56 -6.42 -3.80 -27.81
N THR A 57 -7.10 -4.95 -27.94
CA THR A 57 -8.24 -5.09 -28.87
C THR A 57 -9.55 -4.57 -28.29
N ASP A 58 -9.55 -4.17 -27.02
CA ASP A 58 -10.73 -3.78 -26.28
C ASP A 58 -10.50 -2.42 -25.59
N LEU A 59 -10.32 -1.38 -26.42
CA LEU A 59 -10.10 0.00 -25.99
C LEU A 59 -11.22 0.90 -26.55
N PRO A 60 -11.57 2.00 -25.85
CA PRO A 60 -12.48 2.98 -26.42
C PRO A 60 -11.84 3.60 -27.67
N THR A 61 -12.64 3.80 -28.72
CA THR A 61 -12.15 4.33 -30.01
C THR A 61 -11.76 5.80 -29.94
N HIS A 62 -12.25 6.52 -28.94
CA HIS A 62 -11.97 7.93 -28.70
C HIS A 62 -12.15 8.26 -27.22
N ARG A 63 -11.66 9.43 -26.80
CA ARG A 63 -11.92 10.02 -25.48
C ARG A 63 -12.66 11.34 -25.69
N PHE A 64 -13.78 11.54 -25.01
CA PHE A 64 -14.49 12.82 -25.06
C PHE A 64 -13.75 13.91 -24.24
N PRO A 65 -13.87 15.20 -24.57
CA PRO A 65 -13.15 16.27 -23.86
C PRO A 65 -13.40 16.33 -22.34
N HIS A 66 -14.60 15.96 -21.89
CA HIS A 66 -14.96 15.91 -20.48
C HIS A 66 -14.38 14.69 -19.74
N GLN A 67 -13.97 13.65 -20.46
CA GLN A 67 -13.51 12.40 -19.87
C GLN A 67 -12.08 12.48 -19.34
N ARG A 68 -11.82 11.74 -18.28
CA ARG A 68 -10.50 11.52 -17.71
C ARG A 68 -10.19 10.04 -17.66
N PHE A 69 -9.20 9.62 -18.43
CA PHE A 69 -8.72 8.24 -18.42
C PHE A 69 -7.69 8.08 -17.31
N VAL A 70 -7.92 7.11 -16.43
CA VAL A 70 -7.11 6.88 -15.23
C VAL A 70 -6.31 5.60 -15.39
N PHE A 71 -4.99 5.72 -15.26
CA PHE A 71 -4.06 4.62 -15.11
C PHE A 71 -4.19 4.08 -13.68
N TYR A 72 -4.63 2.83 -13.52
CA TYR A 72 -4.77 2.20 -12.20
C TYR A 72 -3.89 0.95 -12.11
N GLU A 73 -2.94 0.98 -11.16
CA GLU A 73 -2.08 -0.16 -10.84
C GLU A 73 -1.70 -0.11 -9.36
N MET A 74 -1.66 -1.28 -8.73
CA MET A 74 -1.26 -1.42 -7.34
C MET A 74 0.01 -2.27 -7.22
N GLU A 75 0.28 -3.21 -8.11
CA GLU A 75 1.54 -3.96 -8.10
C GLU A 75 2.69 -3.09 -8.58
N SER A 76 3.93 -3.47 -8.27
CA SER A 76 5.08 -2.71 -8.74
C SER A 76 5.32 -2.93 -10.24
N PRO A 77 6.09 -2.05 -10.91
CA PRO A 77 6.50 -2.26 -12.29
C PRO A 77 7.18 -3.62 -12.53
N ALA A 78 7.90 -4.15 -11.53
CA ALA A 78 8.60 -5.42 -11.62
C ALA A 78 7.66 -6.65 -11.59
N THR A 79 6.44 -6.50 -11.08
CA THR A 79 5.43 -7.58 -10.99
C THR A 79 4.20 -7.31 -11.84
N THR A 80 4.14 -6.17 -12.53
CA THR A 80 3.05 -5.79 -13.44
C THR A 80 3.37 -6.21 -14.87
N ASP A 81 2.38 -6.79 -15.57
CA ASP A 81 2.46 -6.98 -17.02
C ASP A 81 2.35 -5.64 -17.74
N TYR A 82 3.49 -5.07 -18.14
CA TYR A 82 3.57 -3.78 -18.82
C TYR A 82 3.42 -3.88 -20.34
N ARG A 83 3.16 -5.06 -20.93
CA ARG A 83 2.96 -5.21 -22.38
C ARG A 83 1.91 -4.26 -22.96
N PRO A 84 0.77 -3.99 -22.29
CA PRO A 84 -0.19 -2.99 -22.77
C PRO A 84 0.41 -1.59 -22.90
N LEU A 85 1.47 -1.26 -22.17
CA LEU A 85 2.13 0.05 -22.20
C LEU A 85 3.26 0.14 -23.24
N LEU A 86 3.56 -0.93 -23.97
CA LEU A 86 4.53 -0.91 -25.07
C LEU A 86 3.94 -0.36 -26.37
N HIS A 87 2.61 -0.32 -26.49
CA HIS A 87 1.92 0.14 -27.69
C HIS A 87 1.75 1.66 -27.68
N ASN A 88 1.98 2.32 -28.83
CA ASN A 88 1.96 3.79 -28.92
C ASN A 88 0.63 4.40 -28.45
N GLN A 89 -0.50 3.77 -28.79
CA GLN A 89 -1.84 4.26 -28.45
C GLN A 89 -2.08 4.40 -26.94
N THR A 90 -1.49 3.52 -26.14
CA THR A 90 -1.70 3.43 -24.69
C THR A 90 -0.54 4.02 -23.91
N ARG A 91 0.66 4.05 -24.48
CA ARG A 91 1.85 4.66 -23.89
C ARG A 91 1.80 6.18 -23.88
N PHE A 92 1.46 6.79 -25.01
CA PHE A 92 1.59 8.22 -25.22
C PHE A 92 0.23 8.90 -25.28
N GLY A 93 -0.05 9.80 -24.33
CA GLY A 93 -1.25 10.64 -24.34
C GLY A 93 -2.57 9.96 -23.99
N PHE A 94 -2.57 8.66 -23.67
CA PHE A 94 -3.79 7.92 -23.36
C PHE A 94 -4.39 8.29 -22.00
N PHE A 95 -3.55 8.40 -20.98
CA PHE A 95 -3.98 8.64 -19.61
C PHE A 95 -3.91 10.12 -19.23
N ASN A 96 -4.95 10.61 -18.57
CA ASN A 96 -4.99 11.93 -17.96
C ASN A 96 -4.47 11.89 -16.54
N TRP A 97 -4.87 10.87 -15.77
CA TRP A 97 -4.56 10.75 -14.36
C TRP A 97 -3.94 9.40 -14.03
N THR A 98 -3.21 9.37 -12.93
CA THR A 98 -2.66 8.17 -12.30
C THR A 98 -3.30 7.93 -10.94
N MET A 99 -3.66 6.67 -10.67
CA MET A 99 -4.16 6.22 -9.39
C MET A 99 -3.38 4.97 -8.96
N THR A 100 -2.25 5.17 -8.29
CA THR A 100 -1.32 4.11 -7.89
C THR A 100 -0.82 4.32 -6.46
N TYR A 101 0.08 3.45 -5.97
CA TYR A 101 0.71 3.63 -4.66
C TYR A 101 1.78 4.74 -4.63
N ARG A 102 2.33 5.15 -5.78
CA ARG A 102 3.42 6.14 -5.85
C ARG A 102 2.96 7.49 -5.31
N LEU A 103 3.84 8.19 -4.58
CA LEU A 103 3.49 9.45 -3.93
C LEU A 103 3.37 10.62 -4.92
N ASP A 104 3.86 10.46 -6.14
CA ASP A 104 3.74 11.42 -7.25
C ASP A 104 2.54 11.17 -8.18
N SER A 105 1.64 10.24 -7.83
CA SER A 105 0.39 10.02 -8.57
C SER A 105 -0.61 11.16 -8.36
N ASP A 106 -1.46 11.43 -9.34
CA ASP A 106 -2.58 12.40 -9.20
C ASP A 106 -3.51 12.00 -8.05
N ILE A 107 -3.76 10.69 -7.91
CA ILE A 107 -4.49 10.07 -6.81
C ILE A 107 -3.62 9.00 -6.16
N VAL A 108 -2.97 9.34 -5.05
CA VAL A 108 -2.18 8.39 -4.26
C VAL A 108 -3.12 7.38 -3.57
N ASN A 109 -3.13 6.15 -4.05
CA ASN A 109 -3.94 5.04 -3.54
C ASN A 109 -3.10 4.12 -2.64
N ARG A 110 -3.04 4.43 -1.35
CA ARG A 110 -2.39 3.59 -0.33
C ARG A 110 -3.36 2.95 0.67
N ASP A 111 -4.66 3.09 0.44
CA ASP A 111 -5.70 2.53 1.32
C ASP A 111 -5.54 1.01 1.58
N PRO A 112 -5.23 0.17 0.58
CA PRO A 112 -5.03 -1.26 0.81
C PRO A 112 -3.72 -1.59 1.55
N TYR A 113 -2.74 -0.70 1.51
CA TYR A 113 -1.39 -0.88 2.05
C TYR A 113 -1.21 -0.36 3.47
N GLY A 114 -2.14 0.49 3.91
CA GLY A 114 -2.13 1.04 5.25
C GLY A 114 -1.49 2.41 5.30
N ILE A 115 -2.13 3.27 6.08
CA ILE A 115 -1.77 4.67 6.24
C ILE A 115 -1.53 4.91 7.73
N VAL A 116 -0.35 5.42 8.06
CA VAL A 116 -0.04 5.88 9.42
C VAL A 116 -0.43 7.35 9.53
N LEU A 117 -1.30 7.66 10.48
CA LEU A 117 -1.88 8.98 10.67
C LEU A 117 -1.59 9.48 12.08
N PRO A 118 -1.27 10.78 12.26
CA PRO A 118 -1.09 11.33 13.59
C PRO A 118 -2.40 11.30 14.38
N THR A 119 -2.32 11.03 15.68
CA THR A 119 -3.44 11.20 16.60
C THR A 119 -3.74 12.69 16.80
N GLN A 120 -4.94 13.02 17.24
CA GLN A 120 -5.33 14.43 17.50
C GLN A 120 -4.43 15.14 18.52
N ASN A 121 -3.72 14.37 19.35
CA ASN A 121 -2.81 14.87 20.40
C ASN A 121 -1.34 15.01 19.94
N SER A 122 -1.02 14.65 18.69
CA SER A 122 0.37 14.66 18.19
C SER A 122 0.88 16.09 17.95
N THR A 123 1.93 16.48 18.68
CA THR A 123 2.62 17.79 18.55
C THR A 123 3.91 17.72 17.74
N SER A 124 4.39 16.53 17.37
CA SER A 124 5.82 16.28 17.15
C SER A 124 6.23 15.92 15.71
N TYR A 125 5.31 15.90 14.74
CA TYR A 125 5.61 15.48 13.36
C TYR A 125 5.06 16.46 12.31
N PRO A 126 5.68 16.54 11.11
CA PRO A 126 5.16 17.37 10.02
C PRO A 126 3.71 16.99 9.77
N LYS A 127 2.81 17.95 9.98
CA LYS A 127 1.41 17.81 9.55
C LYS A 127 1.46 17.51 8.06
N LEU A 128 1.08 16.29 7.67
CA LEU A 128 0.83 15.93 6.26
C LEU A 128 0.18 17.14 5.58
N ARG A 129 0.66 17.53 4.39
CA ARG A 129 0.04 18.57 3.56
C ARG A 129 -1.46 18.29 3.56
N ARG A 130 -2.20 19.05 4.37
CA ARG A 130 -3.64 18.84 4.58
C ARG A 130 -4.33 19.19 3.26
N GLY A 131 -4.48 18.22 2.38
CA GLY A 131 -5.58 18.23 1.42
C GLY A 131 -6.87 18.23 2.23
N ASN A 132 -7.92 18.89 1.73
CA ASN A 132 -9.18 19.26 2.39
C ASN A 132 -10.03 18.10 2.99
N ASN A 133 -9.47 16.92 3.25
CA ASN A 133 -10.14 15.73 3.76
C ASN A 133 -10.07 15.58 5.29
N ALA A 134 -9.66 16.63 6.02
CA ALA A 134 -9.53 16.60 7.49
C ALA A 134 -10.84 16.25 8.22
N ALA A 135 -12.00 16.49 7.59
CA ALA A 135 -13.30 16.16 8.16
C ALA A 135 -13.58 14.66 8.29
N ALA A 136 -12.96 13.80 7.45
CA ALA A 136 -13.21 12.36 7.47
C ALA A 136 -12.42 11.60 8.55
N LEU A 137 -11.38 12.21 9.13
CA LEU A 137 -10.53 11.58 10.16
C LEU A 137 -11.03 11.78 11.61
N HIS A 138 -12.10 12.56 11.81
CA HIS A 138 -12.51 13.04 13.13
C HIS A 138 -13.08 11.95 14.06
N ASP A 139 -13.32 10.74 13.56
CA ASP A 139 -14.09 9.68 14.22
C ASP A 139 -13.26 8.42 14.58
N LEU A 140 -11.93 8.51 14.47
CA LEU A 140 -11.02 7.40 14.75
C LEU A 140 -10.73 7.35 16.25
N LYS A 141 -11.51 6.56 17.00
CA LYS A 141 -11.30 6.33 18.44
C LYS A 141 -9.98 5.59 18.69
N ASN A 142 -9.10 6.20 19.49
CA ASN A 142 -7.93 5.52 20.06
C ASN A 142 -8.39 4.53 21.13
N LYS A 143 -8.04 3.25 20.96
CA LYS A 143 -7.91 2.35 22.11
C LYS A 143 -6.42 2.34 22.46
N ASP A 144 -6.08 2.91 23.62
CA ASP A 144 -4.78 2.69 24.25
C ASP A 144 -4.73 1.22 24.73
N GLU A 145 -4.54 0.28 23.80
CA GLU A 145 -4.20 -1.09 24.14
C GLU A 145 -2.68 -1.16 24.33
N LEU A 146 -2.25 -1.36 25.58
CA LEU A 146 -0.86 -1.60 25.94
C LEU A 146 -0.32 -2.81 25.16
N VAL A 147 0.87 -2.68 24.57
CA VAL A 147 1.54 -3.78 23.86
C VAL A 147 1.94 -4.85 24.88
N ASN A 148 1.34 -6.04 24.79
CA ASN A 148 1.69 -7.18 25.64
C ASN A 148 2.90 -7.93 25.08
N ILE A 149 4.09 -7.67 25.64
CA ILE A 149 5.32 -8.35 25.21
C ILE A 149 5.56 -9.67 25.94
N SER A 150 4.89 -9.91 27.07
CA SER A 150 5.13 -11.08 27.92
C SER A 150 4.74 -12.41 27.24
N SER A 151 3.75 -12.35 26.34
CA SER A 151 3.30 -13.48 25.54
C SER A 151 4.23 -13.82 24.37
N LYS A 152 5.06 -12.88 23.93
CA LYS A 152 5.91 -13.03 22.73
C LYS A 152 7.11 -13.92 23.04
N LYS A 153 7.01 -15.20 22.70
CA LYS A 153 8.07 -16.21 22.92
C LYS A 153 8.92 -16.51 21.69
N LYS A 154 8.45 -16.12 20.50
CA LYS A 154 9.13 -16.36 19.23
C LYS A 154 9.79 -15.08 18.71
N LEU A 155 10.89 -15.26 17.98
CA LEU A 155 11.71 -14.13 17.56
C LEU A 155 11.18 -13.46 16.29
N VAL A 156 11.27 -14.14 15.14
CA VAL A 156 10.93 -13.57 13.84
C VAL A 156 9.93 -14.45 13.09
N ALA A 157 8.87 -13.84 12.54
CA ALA A 157 7.99 -14.48 11.56
C ALA A 157 8.14 -13.86 10.17
N TRP A 158 8.00 -14.70 9.14
CA TRP A 158 7.87 -14.26 7.76
C TRP A 158 6.74 -15.01 7.05
N PHE A 159 5.77 -14.28 6.51
CA PHE A 159 4.64 -14.86 5.78
C PHE A 159 4.81 -14.55 4.30
N VAL A 160 5.12 -15.57 3.50
CA VAL A 160 5.56 -15.38 2.13
C VAL A 160 5.12 -16.52 1.21
N SER A 161 4.67 -16.16 0.02
CA SER A 161 4.24 -17.11 -1.01
C SER A 161 4.88 -16.87 -2.38
N HIS A 162 5.67 -15.81 -2.54
CA HIS A 162 6.40 -15.50 -3.76
C HIS A 162 7.90 -15.63 -3.47
N CYS A 163 8.47 -16.75 -3.94
CA CYS A 163 9.74 -17.30 -3.45
C CYS A 163 10.94 -17.01 -4.36
N VAL A 164 10.69 -16.42 -5.54
CA VAL A 164 11.72 -15.99 -6.47
C VAL A 164 11.41 -14.54 -6.79
N THR A 165 12.26 -13.63 -6.30
CA THR A 165 12.03 -12.19 -6.46
C THR A 165 13.20 -11.52 -7.15
N SER A 166 12.92 -10.43 -7.88
CA SER A 166 13.97 -9.64 -8.54
C SER A 166 14.94 -9.03 -7.52
N ASN A 167 14.48 -8.75 -6.30
CA ASN A 167 15.29 -8.23 -5.22
C ASN A 167 15.94 -9.30 -4.33
N ARG A 168 15.78 -10.59 -4.65
CA ARG A 168 16.38 -11.73 -3.94
C ARG A 168 16.16 -11.69 -2.42
N ARG A 169 14.98 -11.21 -1.99
CA ARG A 169 14.65 -11.10 -0.55
C ARG A 169 14.74 -12.46 0.16
N GLU A 170 14.46 -13.54 -0.57
CA GLU A 170 14.62 -14.93 -0.10
C GLU A 170 16.06 -15.28 0.26
N ASP A 171 17.04 -14.77 -0.48
CA ASP A 171 18.46 -15.02 -0.20
C ASP A 171 18.90 -14.26 1.04
N TYR A 172 18.40 -13.03 1.23
CA TYR A 172 18.64 -12.26 2.45
C TYR A 172 18.09 -13.01 3.69
N VAL A 173 16.83 -13.47 3.63
CA VAL A 173 16.23 -14.21 4.76
C VAL A 173 16.93 -15.55 4.98
N ARG A 174 17.37 -16.25 3.92
CA ARG A 174 18.16 -17.48 4.06
C ARG A 174 19.47 -17.24 4.79
N GLU A 175 20.17 -16.14 4.49
CA GLU A 175 21.40 -15.76 5.20
C GLU A 175 21.11 -15.36 6.65
N LEU A 176 20.08 -14.55 6.90
CA LEU A 176 19.65 -14.17 8.25
C LEU A 176 19.32 -15.40 9.12
N SER A 177 18.67 -16.41 8.53
CA SER A 177 18.22 -17.62 9.22
C SER A 177 19.38 -18.51 9.70
N LYS A 178 20.62 -18.26 9.27
CA LYS A 178 21.82 -18.94 9.80
C LYS A 178 22.21 -18.44 11.20
N TYR A 179 21.76 -17.24 11.57
CA TYR A 179 22.18 -16.57 12.81
C TYR A 179 21.06 -16.47 13.86
N ILE A 180 19.80 -16.51 13.43
CA ILE A 180 18.62 -16.46 14.30
C ILE A 180 17.50 -17.35 13.74
N GLN A 181 16.59 -17.78 14.61
CA GLN A 181 15.39 -18.50 14.19
C GLN A 181 14.41 -17.55 13.47
N VAL A 182 14.07 -17.92 12.23
CA VAL A 182 13.02 -17.28 11.43
C VAL A 182 11.97 -18.33 11.08
N ASP A 183 10.76 -18.15 11.59
CA ASP A 183 9.62 -19.00 11.25
C ASP A 183 9.01 -18.54 9.92
N ILE A 184 9.16 -19.35 8.87
CA ILE A 184 8.73 -19.01 7.50
C ILE A 184 7.43 -19.75 7.17
N TYR A 185 6.35 -18.98 7.03
CA TYR A 185 5.01 -19.44 6.69
C TYR A 185 4.69 -19.24 5.22
N GLY A 186 4.03 -20.23 4.61
CA GLY A 186 3.56 -20.17 3.23
C GLY A 186 4.43 -20.97 2.28
N LYS A 187 4.32 -20.70 0.97
CA LYS A 187 4.92 -21.55 -0.09
C LYS A 187 6.45 -21.57 -0.06
N CYS A 188 7.10 -20.61 0.59
CA CYS A 188 8.56 -20.49 0.63
C CYS A 188 9.18 -21.05 1.91
N GLY A 189 8.37 -21.60 2.81
CA GLY A 189 8.81 -22.19 4.07
C GLY A 189 8.16 -23.54 4.33
N ASN A 190 8.42 -24.09 5.51
CA ASN A 190 7.86 -25.37 5.96
C ASN A 190 6.64 -25.21 6.86
N LEU A 191 6.31 -23.99 7.30
CA LEU A 191 5.14 -23.72 8.14
C LEU A 191 3.95 -23.30 7.27
N THR A 192 2.76 -23.68 7.70
CA THR A 192 1.51 -23.32 7.03
C THR A 192 0.64 -22.47 7.94
N CYS A 193 -0.17 -21.60 7.34
CA CYS A 193 -1.14 -20.83 8.09
C CYS A 193 -2.43 -20.67 7.27
N SER A 194 -3.43 -21.45 7.64
CA SER A 194 -4.64 -21.65 6.83
C SER A 194 -5.66 -20.51 6.98
N ASN A 195 -5.72 -19.86 8.15
CA ASN A 195 -6.65 -18.77 8.42
C ASN A 195 -5.90 -17.44 8.56
N ARG A 196 -5.99 -16.57 7.55
CA ARG A 196 -5.25 -15.29 7.50
C ARG A 196 -5.45 -14.40 8.72
N ASN A 197 -6.65 -14.36 9.31
CA ASN A 197 -6.91 -13.51 10.50
C ASN A 197 -6.21 -14.10 11.72
N HIS A 198 -6.31 -15.41 11.91
CA HIS A 198 -5.58 -16.11 12.96
C HIS A 198 -4.05 -15.95 12.80
N CYS A 199 -3.54 -16.03 11.56
CA CYS A 199 -2.12 -15.82 11.27
C CYS A 199 -1.63 -14.44 11.71
N LYS A 200 -2.44 -13.40 11.48
CA LYS A 200 -2.09 -12.04 11.85
C LYS A 200 -2.12 -11.85 13.36
N GLU A 201 -3.12 -12.41 14.05
CA GLU A 201 -3.14 -12.41 15.53
C GLU A 201 -1.99 -13.22 16.13
N MET A 202 -1.53 -14.27 15.46
CA MET A 202 -0.34 -15.01 15.85
C MET A 202 0.92 -14.13 15.84
N ILE A 203 1.05 -13.20 14.88
CA ILE A 203 2.13 -12.19 14.88
C ILE A 203 2.09 -11.36 16.17
N ARG A 204 0.91 -10.84 16.52
CA ARG A 204 0.69 -10.07 17.75
C ARG A 204 1.04 -10.85 19.00
N ARG A 205 0.55 -12.08 19.11
CA ARG A 205 0.69 -12.87 20.33
C ARG A 205 2.10 -13.42 20.52
N ASP A 206 2.70 -13.96 19.46
CA ASP A 206 3.83 -14.88 19.58
C ASP A 206 5.16 -14.27 19.16
N TYR A 207 5.20 -13.30 18.24
CA TYR A 207 6.44 -12.84 17.60
C TYR A 207 6.87 -11.45 18.03
N LYS A 208 8.18 -11.26 18.27
CA LYS A 208 8.76 -9.93 18.51
C LYS A 208 8.92 -9.12 17.22
N PHE A 209 9.34 -9.78 16.14
CA PHE A 209 9.63 -9.15 14.85
C PHE A 209 8.86 -9.81 13.71
N TYR A 210 8.55 -9.00 12.70
CA TYR A 210 7.86 -9.45 11.48
C TYR A 210 8.65 -9.00 10.24
N ILE A 211 9.04 -9.93 9.37
CA ILE A 211 9.69 -9.58 8.10
C ILE A 211 8.65 -9.01 7.14
N ALA A 212 8.79 -7.73 6.85
CA ALA A 212 7.92 -6.93 6.00
C ALA A 212 8.56 -6.63 4.62
N PHE A 213 9.35 -7.56 4.09
CA PHE A 213 10.09 -7.36 2.84
C PHE A 213 9.19 -7.31 1.61
N GLU A 214 9.38 -6.28 0.78
CA GLU A 214 8.69 -6.19 -0.50
C GLU A 214 9.24 -7.18 -1.52
N ASN A 215 8.42 -7.52 -2.51
CA ASN A 215 8.80 -8.45 -3.58
C ASN A 215 9.62 -7.79 -4.70
N SER A 216 9.86 -6.47 -4.60
CA SER A 216 10.59 -5.66 -5.57
C SER A 216 11.06 -4.37 -4.90
N LEU A 217 12.07 -3.72 -5.48
CA LEU A 217 12.61 -2.44 -5.04
C LEU A 217 12.22 -1.38 -6.06
N CYS A 218 11.07 -0.74 -5.84
CA CYS A 218 10.52 0.29 -6.74
C CYS A 218 10.18 1.55 -5.95
N THR A 219 10.20 2.70 -6.62
CA THR A 219 9.90 4.00 -6.02
C THR A 219 8.59 4.00 -5.28
N ASP A 220 8.64 4.39 -4.00
CA ASP A 220 7.50 4.48 -3.08
C ASP A 220 6.70 3.17 -2.84
N TYR A 221 7.21 2.02 -3.28
CA TYR A 221 6.50 0.74 -3.14
C TYR A 221 6.62 0.19 -1.73
N VAL A 222 5.69 0.61 -0.86
CA VAL A 222 5.53 0.15 0.53
C VAL A 222 4.08 -0.30 0.74
N THR A 223 3.92 -1.62 0.93
CA THR A 223 2.62 -2.32 0.89
C THR A 223 2.06 -2.62 2.28
N GLU A 224 1.02 -3.46 2.34
CA GLU A 224 0.39 -3.94 3.58
C GLU A 224 1.36 -4.62 4.55
N LYS A 225 2.51 -5.08 4.06
CA LYS A 225 3.52 -5.78 4.88
C LYS A 225 4.01 -4.89 6.03
N LEU A 226 4.32 -3.62 5.76
CA LEU A 226 4.70 -2.68 6.81
C LEU A 226 3.56 -2.52 7.82
N ALA A 227 2.34 -2.26 7.34
CA ALA A 227 1.17 -2.05 8.19
C ALA A 227 0.82 -3.28 9.04
N ILE A 228 1.02 -4.50 8.53
CA ILE A 228 0.80 -5.73 9.28
C ILE A 228 1.67 -5.77 10.54
N GLY A 229 2.98 -5.50 10.44
CA GLY A 229 3.82 -5.48 11.65
C GLY A 229 3.34 -4.44 12.66
N LEU A 230 3.08 -3.20 12.19
CA LEU A 230 2.67 -2.09 13.05
C LEU A 230 1.31 -2.33 13.75
N ILE A 231 0.33 -2.92 13.05
CA ILE A 231 -1.02 -3.22 13.57
C ILE A 231 -0.99 -4.39 14.53
N TYR A 232 -0.21 -5.43 14.23
CA TYR A 232 -0.15 -6.66 15.01
C TYR A 232 1.05 -6.66 15.96
N ASP A 233 1.35 -5.50 16.53
CA ASP A 233 2.29 -5.29 17.65
C ASP A 233 3.64 -6.01 17.51
N ALA A 234 4.15 -6.14 16.30
CA ALA A 234 5.48 -6.68 16.03
C ALA A 234 6.31 -5.60 15.33
N VAL A 235 7.60 -5.55 15.61
CA VAL A 235 8.47 -4.58 14.96
C VAL A 235 8.73 -5.04 13.52
N PRO A 236 8.28 -4.28 12.49
CA PRO A 236 8.53 -4.62 11.10
C PRO A 236 10.02 -4.52 10.78
N ILE A 237 10.58 -5.57 10.17
CA ILE A 237 11.90 -5.55 9.54
C ILE A 237 11.67 -5.33 8.05
N VAL A 238 12.13 -4.19 7.53
CA VAL A 238 11.83 -3.73 6.17
C VAL A 238 13.05 -3.84 5.27
N MET A 239 12.80 -4.04 3.97
CA MET A 239 13.82 -4.08 2.93
C MET A 239 13.25 -3.41 1.70
N GLY A 240 13.64 -2.16 1.47
CA GLY A 240 13.19 -1.35 0.34
C GLY A 240 14.26 -0.35 -0.07
N SER A 241 14.15 0.21 -1.27
CA SER A 241 14.98 1.33 -1.75
C SER A 241 14.25 2.65 -1.60
N VAL A 242 13.54 2.83 -0.48
CA VAL A 242 12.64 3.95 -0.22
C VAL A 242 12.96 4.59 1.11
N ASP A 243 12.60 5.86 1.26
CA ASP A 243 12.62 6.53 2.55
C ASP A 243 11.37 6.12 3.36
N TYR A 244 11.52 5.11 4.21
CA TYR A 244 10.44 4.60 5.07
C TYR A 244 9.87 5.66 6.03
N THR A 245 10.59 6.74 6.31
CA THR A 245 10.10 7.82 7.19
C THR A 245 8.94 8.62 6.59
N LYS A 246 8.74 8.52 5.26
CA LYS A 246 7.54 9.03 4.57
C LYS A 246 6.29 8.20 4.83
N PHE A 247 6.45 6.96 5.31
CA PHE A 247 5.40 5.96 5.41
C PHE A 247 5.06 5.57 6.85
N ALA A 248 6.04 5.63 7.76
CA ALA A 248 5.86 5.35 9.17
C ALA A 248 6.83 6.20 10.02
N PRO A 249 6.50 6.47 11.30
CA PRO A 249 7.40 7.17 12.21
C PRO A 249 8.78 6.48 12.29
N PRO A 250 9.88 7.23 12.32
CA PRO A 250 11.19 6.67 12.63
C PRO A 250 11.15 5.90 13.95
N HIS A 251 11.99 4.89 14.05
CA HIS A 251 12.00 3.99 15.20
C HIS A 251 10.68 3.21 15.40
N SER A 252 9.81 3.12 14.38
CA SER A 252 8.69 2.16 14.37
C SER A 252 8.98 0.90 13.55
N PHE A 253 10.14 0.82 12.90
CA PHE A 253 10.58 -0.27 12.03
C PHE A 253 12.11 -0.39 12.08
N ILE A 254 12.64 -1.50 11.58
CA ILE A 254 14.08 -1.76 11.43
C ILE A 254 14.37 -1.93 9.94
N ASP A 255 15.17 -1.03 9.35
CA ASP A 255 15.61 -1.17 7.96
C ASP A 255 16.86 -2.04 7.90
N VAL A 256 16.86 -3.05 7.03
CA VAL A 256 18.04 -3.91 6.80
C VAL A 256 19.24 -3.12 6.27
N ASN A 257 19.00 -1.99 5.60
CA ASN A 257 20.05 -1.14 5.03
C ASN A 257 20.87 -0.42 6.11
N ASP A 258 20.39 -0.34 7.34
CA ASP A 258 21.11 0.25 8.48
C ASP A 258 22.21 -0.69 9.02
N PHE A 259 22.29 -1.93 8.51
CA PHE A 259 23.20 -2.96 9.00
C PHE A 259 24.19 -3.39 7.91
N PRO A 260 25.49 -3.56 8.25
CA PRO A 260 26.49 -4.02 7.28
C PRO A 260 26.23 -5.41 6.70
N SER A 261 25.50 -6.28 7.41
CA SER A 261 25.10 -7.60 6.90
C SER A 261 23.94 -8.21 7.73
N PRO A 262 23.30 -9.29 7.23
CA PRO A 262 22.29 -10.04 7.98
C PRO A 262 22.78 -10.54 9.35
N LYS A 263 24.10 -10.80 9.51
CA LYS A 263 24.68 -11.21 10.80
C LYS A 263 24.66 -10.09 11.83
N GLN A 264 24.92 -8.84 11.41
CA GLN A 264 24.83 -7.69 12.32
C GLN A 264 23.37 -7.39 12.69
N LEU A 265 22.46 -7.50 11.72
CA LEU A 265 21.02 -7.42 12.00
C LEU A 265 20.59 -8.49 13.03
N ALA A 266 20.99 -9.75 12.83
CA ALA A 266 20.69 -10.83 13.76
C ALA A 266 21.13 -10.53 15.20
N ARG A 267 22.36 -10.02 15.39
CA ARG A 267 22.86 -9.61 16.72
C ARG A 267 22.03 -8.50 17.32
N TYR A 268 21.62 -7.53 16.51
CA TYR A 268 20.77 -6.44 16.97
C TYR A 268 19.38 -6.93 17.41
N LEU A 269 18.76 -7.83 16.64
CA LEU A 269 17.47 -8.43 16.99
C LEU A 269 17.55 -9.26 18.28
N LEU A 270 18.65 -9.97 18.50
CA LEU A 270 18.89 -10.71 19.76
C LEU A 270 19.02 -9.75 20.95
N LEU A 271 19.83 -8.68 20.82
CA LEU A 271 19.99 -7.65 21.86
C LEU A 271 18.63 -7.05 22.26
N LEU A 272 17.81 -6.68 21.28
CA LEU A 272 16.45 -6.18 21.53
C LEU A 272 15.57 -7.24 22.19
N SER A 273 15.69 -8.51 21.79
CA SER A 273 14.87 -9.58 22.34
C SER A 273 15.15 -9.89 23.81
N GLU A 274 16.37 -9.64 24.27
CA GLU A 274 16.84 -9.84 25.65
C GLU A 274 16.58 -8.63 26.55
N THR A 275 16.33 -7.44 25.97
CA THR A 275 16.15 -6.20 26.72
C THR A 275 14.77 -5.60 26.45
N ASP A 276 13.79 -5.93 27.28
CA ASP A 276 12.41 -5.46 27.14
C ASP A 276 12.31 -3.93 27.04
N ALA A 277 13.12 -3.19 27.79
CA ALA A 277 13.15 -1.73 27.71
C ALA A 277 13.56 -1.22 26.32
N LEU A 278 14.55 -1.83 25.66
CA LEU A 278 14.99 -1.43 24.31
C LEU A 278 13.95 -1.83 23.27
N TYR A 279 13.37 -3.03 23.38
CA TYR A 279 12.31 -3.48 22.49
C TYR A 279 11.07 -2.60 22.57
N MET A 280 10.67 -2.18 23.78
CA MET A 280 9.49 -1.36 23.98
C MET A 280 9.57 0.03 23.32
N ARG A 281 10.77 0.59 23.13
CA ARG A 281 10.95 1.90 22.47
C ARG A 281 10.43 1.89 21.02
N TYR A 282 10.41 0.72 20.37
CA TYR A 282 9.84 0.57 19.03
C TYR A 282 8.31 0.73 18.98
N PHE A 283 7.65 0.92 20.12
CA PHE A 283 6.21 1.17 20.21
C PHE A 283 5.87 2.57 20.75
N ASP A 284 6.87 3.41 21.07
CA ASP A 284 6.66 4.77 21.57
C ASP A 284 5.84 5.62 20.60
N TRP A 285 5.98 5.37 19.30
CA TRP A 285 5.22 6.04 18.24
C TRP A 285 3.70 5.84 18.36
N LYS A 286 3.22 4.77 19.00
CA LYS A 286 1.77 4.49 19.14
C LYS A 286 1.03 5.54 19.97
N ARG A 287 1.73 6.33 20.79
CA ARG A 287 1.15 7.48 21.50
C ARG A 287 0.65 8.55 20.52
N ASP A 288 1.42 8.77 19.46
CA ASP A 288 1.28 9.93 18.60
C ASP A 288 0.70 9.56 17.22
N PHE A 289 0.55 8.27 16.90
CA PHE A 289 0.04 7.79 15.61
C PHE A 289 -0.78 6.51 15.69
N THR A 290 -1.65 6.34 14.70
CA THR A 290 -2.46 5.14 14.47
C THR A 290 -2.33 4.65 13.03
N VAL A 291 -2.51 3.35 12.82
CA VAL A 291 -2.45 2.73 11.49
C VAL A 291 -3.84 2.36 11.04
N HIS A 292 -4.20 2.78 9.83
CA HIS A 292 -5.52 2.55 9.26
C HIS A 292 -5.43 1.80 7.94
N LEU A 293 -6.32 0.84 7.74
CA LEU A 293 -6.49 0.11 6.50
C LEU A 293 -7.84 0.44 5.88
N ASN A 294 -7.89 0.51 4.55
CA ASN A 294 -9.11 0.59 3.77
C ASN A 294 -10.02 1.79 4.11
N LEU A 295 -9.45 2.95 4.43
CA LEU A 295 -10.22 4.19 4.67
C LEU A 295 -10.94 4.70 3.41
N LYS A 296 -10.54 4.22 2.23
CA LYS A 296 -11.07 4.58 0.90
C LYS A 296 -10.87 6.07 0.56
N LEU A 297 -9.87 6.71 1.15
CA LEU A 297 -9.55 8.13 0.94
C LEU A 297 -9.20 8.42 -0.52
N SER A 298 -8.54 7.49 -1.21
CA SER A 298 -8.16 7.63 -2.61
C SER A 298 -9.38 7.70 -3.53
N TRP A 299 -10.41 6.88 -3.24
CA TRP A 299 -11.68 6.91 -3.96
C TRP A 299 -12.47 8.19 -3.69
N CYS A 300 -12.49 8.67 -2.44
CA CYS A 300 -13.08 9.97 -2.12
C CYS A 300 -12.37 11.11 -2.86
N ARG A 301 -11.03 11.06 -2.94
CA ARG A 301 -10.23 12.04 -3.69
C ARG A 301 -10.52 11.99 -5.19
N LEU A 302 -10.62 10.79 -5.78
CA LEU A 302 -11.02 10.63 -7.17
C LEU A 302 -12.39 11.27 -7.42
N CYS A 303 -13.36 11.03 -6.53
CA CYS A 303 -14.70 11.62 -6.68
C CYS A 303 -14.67 13.15 -6.60
N GLN A 304 -13.90 13.70 -5.67
CA GLN A 304 -13.72 15.13 -5.54
C GLN A 304 -13.08 15.74 -6.80
N LEU A 305 -12.02 15.12 -7.33
CA LEU A 305 -11.35 15.56 -8.56
C LEU A 305 -12.28 15.53 -9.78
N ALA A 306 -13.16 14.53 -9.86
CA ALA A 306 -14.15 14.43 -10.93
C ALA A 306 -15.16 15.59 -10.94
N HIS A 307 -15.36 16.27 -9.80
CA HIS A 307 -16.24 17.44 -9.68
C HIS A 307 -15.51 18.78 -9.82
N ASP A 308 -14.17 18.77 -9.86
CA ASP A 308 -13.39 20.00 -9.89
C ASP A 308 -13.25 20.53 -11.32
N SER A 309 -14.01 21.58 -11.63
CA SER A 309 -14.00 22.22 -12.95
C SER A 309 -12.72 23.00 -13.26
N GLN A 310 -11.86 23.26 -12.26
CA GLN A 310 -10.56 23.91 -12.48
C GLN A 310 -9.43 22.90 -12.74
N VAL A 311 -9.62 21.63 -12.38
CA VAL A 311 -8.72 20.52 -12.72
C VAL A 311 -8.99 19.98 -14.13
N ILE A 312 -9.80 20.69 -14.93
CA ILE A 312 -10.03 20.45 -16.36
C ILE A 312 -8.80 20.90 -17.17
N SER A 313 -7.61 20.48 -16.78
CA SER A 313 -6.49 20.42 -17.72
C SER A 313 -6.71 19.21 -18.62
N SER A 314 -6.60 19.40 -19.94
CA SER A 314 -6.59 18.31 -20.92
C SER A 314 -5.23 17.61 -20.99
N THR A 315 -4.30 17.95 -20.10
CA THR A 315 -2.96 17.36 -20.07
C THR A 315 -3.06 15.86 -19.87
N THR A 316 -2.20 15.17 -20.61
CA THR A 316 -2.04 13.73 -20.57
C THR A 316 -0.59 13.42 -20.25
N TYR A 317 -0.36 12.25 -19.67
CA TYR A 317 0.99 11.74 -19.53
C TYR A 317 1.61 11.59 -20.92
N LYS A 318 2.75 12.25 -21.13
CA LYS A 318 3.48 12.19 -22.39
C LYS A 318 3.93 10.77 -22.63
N ASP A 319 4.58 10.15 -21.66
CA ASP A 319 4.99 8.75 -21.67
C ASP A 319 4.65 8.12 -20.32
N ILE A 320 3.57 7.33 -20.28
CA ILE A 320 3.14 6.70 -19.02
C ILE A 320 4.06 5.55 -18.61
N LEU A 321 4.72 4.89 -19.57
CA LEU A 321 5.61 3.79 -19.27
C LEU A 321 6.88 4.32 -18.62
N GLU A 322 7.47 5.37 -19.18
CA GLU A 322 8.63 6.04 -18.59
C GLU A 322 8.33 6.53 -17.18
N TRP A 323 7.20 7.23 -16.98
CA TRP A 323 6.75 7.62 -15.64
C TRP A 323 6.63 6.42 -14.70
N TRP A 324 6.04 5.32 -15.15
CA TRP A 324 5.77 4.17 -14.29
C TRP A 324 7.03 3.40 -13.87
N VAL A 325 7.97 3.18 -14.79
CA VAL A 325 9.17 2.36 -14.55
C VAL A 325 10.39 3.17 -14.07
N SER A 326 10.36 4.50 -14.21
CA SER A 326 11.42 5.36 -13.68
C SER A 326 11.45 5.33 -12.16
N ASN A 327 12.68 5.23 -11.63
CA ASN A 327 12.96 5.30 -10.19
C ASN A 327 13.10 6.75 -9.73
#